data_AF-A0A226H161-F1
#
_entry.id   AF-A0A226H161-F1
#
_cell.length_a   1.000
_cell.length_b   1.000
_cell.length_c   1.000
_cell.angle_alpha   90.00
_cell.angle_beta   90.00
_cell.angle_gamma   90.00
#
_symmetry.space_group_name_H-M   'P 1'
#
loop_
_entity.id
_entity.type
_entity.pdbx_description
1 polymer ?
#
loop_
_entity_poly.entity_id
_entity_poly.type
_entity_poly.pdbx_seq_one_letter_code
_entity_poly.pdbx_strand_id
1 'polypeptide(L)'
;MKNYYYYFLFRLYWVFRDFSKEGHKMALFSTSLASTFFLYFTIDIIMGLVYFFKASASIDLGENYAFWILSFMFILWVINYYLFVKPRVFLRQNFKKDKTGGILIIVFLSSLGFLMIIGGNKNREKISKQREIERIEKLSNYE
;
A
#
# COMPACT_ATOMS: atom_id res chain seq x y z
N MET A 1 2.36 24.74 7.55
CA MET A 1 1.64 23.46 7.40
C MET A 1 2.61 22.32 7.61
N LYS A 2 2.31 21.37 8.50
CA LYS A 2 3.13 20.16 8.68
C LYS A 2 2.87 19.23 7.49
N ASN A 3 3.82 19.11 6.57
CA ASN A 3 3.71 18.15 5.46
C ASN A 3 4.05 16.75 5.97
N TYR A 4 3.04 16.02 6.43
CA TYR A 4 3.17 14.65 6.98
C TYR A 4 3.87 13.69 6.01
N TYR A 5 3.58 13.81 4.71
CA TYR A 5 4.24 12.99 3.70
C TYR A 5 5.74 13.28 3.59
N TYR A 6 6.15 14.54 3.63
CA TYR A 6 7.56 14.90 3.64
C TYR A 6 8.26 14.46 4.93
N TYR A 7 7.57 14.53 6.07
CA TYR A 7 8.11 13.97 7.30
C TYR A 7 8.31 12.45 7.19
N PHE A 8 7.34 11.73 6.61
CA PHE A 8 7.47 10.29 6.33
C PHE A 8 8.66 9.98 5.40
N LEU A 9 8.83 10.71 4.30
CA LEU A 9 9.99 10.58 3.40
C LEU A 9 11.32 10.85 4.13
N PHE A 10 11.35 11.88 4.98
CA PHE A 10 12.51 12.19 5.81
C PHE A 10 12.87 11.02 6.73
N ARG A 11 11.87 10.39 7.36
CA ARG A 11 12.10 9.21 8.23
C ARG A 11 12.66 8.03 7.45
N LEU A 12 12.05 7.67 6.32
CA LEU A 12 12.52 6.58 5.47
C LEU A 12 13.96 6.82 5.01
N TYR A 13 14.27 8.04 4.56
CA TYR A 13 15.61 8.41 4.15
C TYR A 13 16.65 8.18 5.25
N TRP A 14 16.36 8.62 6.48
CA TRP A 14 17.30 8.41 7.58
C TRP A 14 17.39 6.97 8.05
N VAL A 15 16.35 6.15 7.86
CA VAL A 15 16.46 4.69 8.08
C VAL A 15 17.49 4.12 7.10
N PHE A 16 17.35 4.35 5.80
CA PHE A 16 18.31 3.81 4.82
C PHE A 16 19.71 4.41 4.97
N ARG A 17 19.80 5.70 5.29
CA ARG A 17 21.07 6.41 5.44
C ARG A 17 21.85 5.97 6.68
N ASP A 18 21.20 5.89 7.84
CA ASP A 18 21.88 5.65 9.13
C ASP A 18 21.88 4.18 9.53
N PHE A 19 20.76 3.48 9.33
CA PHE A 19 20.62 2.07 9.75
C PHE A 19 21.23 1.14 8.70
N SER A 20 20.84 1.29 7.42
CA SER A 20 21.38 0.48 6.33
C SER A 20 22.74 0.98 5.82
N LYS A 21 23.21 2.14 6.31
CA LYS A 21 24.48 2.79 5.92
C LYS A 21 24.61 3.05 4.42
N GLU A 22 23.50 3.29 3.74
CA GLU A 22 23.48 3.49 2.29
C GLU A 22 24.09 4.85 1.91
N GLY A 23 24.77 4.88 0.75
CA GLY A 23 25.21 6.13 0.11
C GLY A 23 24.04 7.09 -0.16
N HIS A 24 24.27 8.40 -0.26
CA HIS A 24 23.18 9.39 -0.45
C HIS A 24 22.27 9.06 -1.65
N LYS A 25 22.86 8.68 -2.79
CA LYS A 25 22.10 8.30 -3.99
C LYS A 25 21.25 7.05 -3.75
N MET A 26 21.81 6.04 -3.08
CA MET A 26 21.14 4.79 -2.79
C MET A 26 20.01 5.01 -1.77
N ALA A 27 20.26 5.74 -0.69
CA ALA A 27 19.24 6.08 0.30
C ALA A 27 18.04 6.81 -0.31
N LEU A 28 18.25 7.72 -1.26
CA LEU A 28 17.16 8.38 -2.00
C LEU A 28 16.36 7.39 -2.86
N PHE A 29 17.06 6.47 -3.54
CA PHE A 29 16.42 5.43 -4.35
C PHE A 29 15.59 4.48 -3.46
N SER A 30 16.16 3.96 -2.39
CA SER A 30 15.48 3.11 -1.42
C SER A 30 14.29 3.82 -0.77
N THR A 31 14.43 5.10 -0.44
CA THR A 31 13.31 5.93 0.05
C THR A 31 12.18 6.02 -0.96
N SER A 32 12.49 6.18 -2.25
CA SER A 32 11.49 6.23 -3.30
C SER A 32 10.74 4.92 -3.48
N LEU A 33 11.45 3.80 -3.46
CA LEU A 33 10.84 2.48 -3.55
C LEU A 33 9.95 2.23 -2.33
N ALA A 34 10.50 2.37 -1.12
CA ALA A 34 9.77 2.12 0.12
C ALA A 34 8.52 3.00 0.22
N SER A 35 8.65 4.31 0.00
CA SER A 35 7.48 5.21 0.06
C SER A 35 6.41 4.87 -0.99
N THR A 36 6.81 4.38 -2.17
CA THR A 36 5.87 3.93 -3.19
C THR A 36 5.16 2.65 -2.77
N PHE A 37 5.86 1.67 -2.19
CA PHE A 37 5.21 0.47 -1.64
C PHE A 37 4.18 0.83 -0.58
N PHE A 38 4.51 1.77 0.30
CA PHE A 38 3.56 2.28 1.30
C PHE A 38 2.33 2.94 0.66
N LEU A 39 2.53 3.79 -0.35
CA LEU A 39 1.42 4.41 -1.07
C LEU A 39 0.55 3.36 -1.78
N TYR A 40 1.18 2.39 -2.44
CA TYR A 40 0.50 1.29 -3.12
C TYR A 40 -0.38 0.51 -2.15
N PHE A 41 0.17 0.02 -1.03
CA PHE A 41 -0.62 -0.74 -0.05
C PHE A 41 -1.74 0.09 0.59
N THR A 42 -1.51 1.39 0.79
CA THR A 42 -2.54 2.28 1.31
C THR A 42 -3.70 2.40 0.31
N ILE A 43 -3.41 2.61 -0.97
CA ILE A 43 -4.42 2.68 -2.04
C ILE A 43 -5.14 1.35 -2.17
N ASP A 44 -4.41 0.24 -2.19
CA ASP A 44 -4.96 -1.12 -2.30
C ASP A 44 -5.95 -1.43 -1.16
N ILE A 45 -5.58 -1.12 0.09
CA ILE A 45 -6.48 -1.31 1.24
C ILE A 45 -7.72 -0.41 1.14
N ILE A 46 -7.56 0.87 0.74
CA ILE A 46 -8.69 1.77 0.56
C ILE A 46 -9.64 1.22 -0.53
N MET A 47 -9.10 0.79 -1.66
CA MET A 47 -9.87 0.18 -2.74
C MET A 47 -10.57 -1.10 -2.27
N GLY A 48 -9.87 -1.96 -1.52
CA GLY A 48 -10.43 -3.17 -0.92
C GLY A 48 -11.56 -2.87 0.07
N LEU A 49 -11.43 -1.83 0.89
CA LEU A 49 -12.50 -1.39 1.80
C LEU A 49 -13.71 -0.83 1.02
N VAL A 50 -13.47 0.00 0.00
CA VAL A 50 -14.53 0.53 -0.86
C VAL A 50 -15.29 -0.61 -1.54
N TYR A 51 -14.58 -1.59 -2.08
CA TYR A 51 -15.16 -2.80 -2.67
C TYR A 51 -15.90 -3.67 -1.63
N PHE A 52 -15.39 -3.73 -0.40
CA PHE A 52 -16.06 -4.49 0.66
C PHE A 52 -17.40 -3.86 1.06
N PHE A 53 -17.46 -2.53 1.17
CA PHE A 53 -18.67 -1.80 1.60
C PHE A 53 -19.65 -1.50 0.46
N LYS A 54 -19.18 -1.33 -0.77
CA LYS A 54 -20.03 -1.19 -1.96
C LYS A 54 -20.06 -2.54 -2.67
N ALA A 55 -21.24 -3.17 -2.71
CA ALA A 55 -21.48 -4.43 -3.42
C ALA A 55 -21.40 -4.29 -4.96
N SER A 56 -20.37 -3.64 -5.50
CA SER A 56 -20.11 -3.52 -6.94
C SER A 56 -19.02 -4.49 -7.37
N ALA A 57 -19.06 -4.91 -8.63
CA ALA A 57 -18.17 -5.89 -9.26
C ALA A 57 -16.67 -5.68 -8.98
N SER A 58 -15.97 -6.79 -8.74
CA SER A 58 -14.51 -6.81 -8.61
C SER A 58 -13.90 -6.32 -9.91
N ILE A 59 -12.85 -5.49 -9.84
CA ILE A 59 -12.06 -5.17 -11.02
C ILE A 59 -11.39 -6.47 -11.45
N ASP A 60 -11.94 -7.10 -12.49
CA ASP A 60 -11.31 -8.25 -13.12
C ASP A 60 -10.16 -7.75 -14.00
N LEU A 61 -8.94 -7.97 -13.53
CA LEU A 61 -7.72 -7.59 -14.24
C LEU A 61 -7.32 -8.65 -15.29
N GLY A 62 -8.12 -9.72 -15.44
CA GLY A 62 -7.89 -10.82 -16.36
C GLY A 62 -6.61 -11.61 -16.04
N GLU A 63 -6.20 -12.44 -17.00
CA GLU A 63 -5.04 -13.34 -16.85
C GLU A 63 -3.71 -12.58 -16.67
N ASN A 64 -3.64 -11.33 -17.14
CA ASN A 64 -2.45 -10.49 -17.07
C ASN A 64 -2.43 -9.55 -15.84
N TYR A 65 -3.14 -9.90 -14.77
CA TYR A 65 -3.23 -9.07 -13.56
C TYR A 65 -1.87 -8.62 -13.02
N ALA A 66 -0.85 -9.48 -13.06
CA ALA A 66 0.49 -9.16 -12.59
C ALA A 66 1.12 -8.01 -13.40
N PHE A 67 0.94 -8.01 -14.71
CA PHE A 67 1.42 -6.93 -15.58
C PHE A 67 0.74 -5.59 -15.26
N TRP A 68 -0.58 -5.61 -15.04
CA TRP A 68 -1.34 -4.41 -14.70
C TRP A 68 -0.94 -3.83 -13.35
N ILE A 69 -0.78 -4.69 -12.34
CA ILE A 69 -0.32 -4.29 -11.00
C ILE A 69 1.09 -3.70 -11.08
N LEU A 70 2.02 -4.39 -11.74
CA LEU A 70 3.41 -3.91 -11.87
C LEU A 70 3.49 -2.59 -12.65
N SER A 71 2.69 -2.45 -13.71
CA SER A 71 2.62 -1.20 -14.49
C SER A 71 2.09 -0.05 -13.63
N PHE A 72 1.04 -0.28 -12.85
CA PHE A 72 0.50 0.71 -11.94
C PHE A 72 1.52 1.10 -10.86
N MET A 73 2.19 0.13 -10.25
CA MET A 73 3.25 0.38 -9.26
C MET A 73 4.41 1.17 -9.86
N PHE A 74 4.79 0.86 -11.11
CA PHE A 74 5.85 1.58 -11.81
C PHE A 74 5.45 3.04 -12.08
N ILE A 75 4.23 3.29 -12.58
CA ILE A 75 3.71 4.64 -12.79
C ILE A 75 3.66 5.41 -11.46
N LEU A 76 3.16 4.78 -10.40
CA LEU A 76 3.10 5.38 -9.07
C LEU A 76 4.49 5.71 -8.54
N TRP A 77 5.48 4.83 -8.76
CA TRP A 77 6.87 5.07 -8.39
C TRP A 77 7.46 6.26 -9.14
N VAL A 78 7.25 6.34 -10.45
CA VAL A 78 7.72 7.46 -11.28
C VAL A 78 7.14 8.78 -10.78
N ILE A 79 5.82 8.84 -10.59
CA ILE A 79 5.14 10.05 -10.07
C ILE A 79 5.71 10.43 -8.71
N ASN A 80 5.80 9.46 -7.79
CA ASN A 80 6.29 9.70 -6.44
C ASN A 80 7.75 10.19 -6.43
N TYR A 81 8.60 9.55 -7.22
CA TYR A 81 10.01 9.89 -7.31
C TYR A 81 10.20 11.31 -7.84
N TYR A 82 9.59 11.66 -8.98
CA TYR A 82 9.82 12.95 -9.63
C TYR A 82 9.20 14.12 -8.87
N LEU A 83 8.01 13.93 -8.28
CA LEU A 83 7.30 15.02 -7.59
C LEU A 83 7.79 15.24 -6.16
N PHE A 84 8.14 14.17 -5.42
CA PHE A 84 8.37 14.30 -3.98
C PHE A 84 9.81 13.96 -3.56
N VAL A 85 10.41 12.91 -4.11
CA VAL A 85 11.73 12.41 -3.65
C VAL A 85 12.88 13.16 -4.32
N LYS A 86 12.87 13.25 -5.65
CA LYS A 86 13.93 13.87 -6.46
C LYS A 86 14.18 15.34 -6.11
N PRO A 87 13.17 16.18 -5.82
CA PRO A 87 13.37 17.57 -5.42
C PRO A 87 14.04 17.73 -4.04
N ARG A 88 14.04 16.67 -3.21
CA ARG A 88 14.63 16.64 -1.85
C ARG A 88 14.10 17.74 -0.92
N VAL A 89 12.91 18.28 -1.21
CA VAL A 89 12.26 19.30 -0.38
C VAL A 89 12.11 18.82 1.05
N PHE A 90 11.84 17.52 1.24
CA PHE A 90 11.71 16.88 2.55
C PHE A 90 13.00 16.92 3.40
N LEU A 91 14.19 16.99 2.80
CA LEU A 91 15.47 17.13 3.53
C LEU A 91 15.75 18.57 3.96
N ARG A 92 15.15 19.54 3.28
CA ARG A 92 15.32 20.97 3.58
C ARG A 92 14.36 21.46 4.67
N GLN A 93 13.48 20.58 5.15
CA GLN A 93 12.60 20.91 6.26
C GLN A 93 13.34 20.75 7.57
N ASN A 94 13.01 21.61 8.55
CA ASN A 94 13.57 21.59 9.90
C ASN A 94 13.01 20.43 10.75
N PHE A 95 12.84 19.25 10.15
CA PHE A 95 12.42 18.05 10.84
C PHE A 95 13.53 17.54 11.75
N LYS A 96 13.17 17.20 12.99
CA LYS A 96 14.07 16.57 13.95
C LYS A 96 13.90 15.06 13.89
N LYS A 97 15.01 14.34 14.03
CA LYS A 97 14.99 12.89 14.23
C LYS A 97 14.49 12.60 15.65
N ASP A 98 13.29 12.05 15.74
CA ASP A 98 12.62 11.68 16.99
C ASP A 98 12.29 10.17 17.02
N LYS A 99 12.07 9.59 18.20
CA LYS A 99 11.69 8.17 18.31
C LYS A 99 10.21 7.94 17.96
N THR A 100 9.35 8.91 18.26
CA THR A 100 7.90 8.86 18.06
C THR A 100 7.52 8.65 16.60
N GLY A 101 8.14 9.37 15.66
CA GLY A 101 7.91 9.16 14.22
C GLY A 101 8.20 7.75 13.72
N GLY A 102 9.24 7.10 14.24
CA GLY A 102 9.55 5.72 13.87
C GLY A 102 8.47 4.76 14.37
N ILE A 103 8.03 4.93 15.62
CA ILE A 103 6.95 4.14 16.22
C ILE A 103 5.65 4.31 15.42
N LEU A 104 5.31 5.54 14.99
CA LEU A 104 4.12 5.80 14.19
C LEU A 104 4.12 5.03 12.86
N ILE A 105 5.27 4.94 12.18
CA ILE A 105 5.38 4.17 10.93
C ILE A 105 5.15 2.69 11.18
N ILE A 106 5.73 2.14 12.25
CA ILE A 106 5.56 0.72 12.62
C ILE A 106 4.10 0.44 12.98
N VAL A 107 3.48 1.28 13.81
CA VAL A 107 2.07 1.14 14.18
C VAL A 107 1.18 1.19 12.95
N PHE A 108 1.43 2.14 12.04
CA PHE A 108 0.69 2.24 10.78
C PHE A 108 0.82 0.98 9.92
N LEU A 109 2.05 0.45 9.73
CA LEU A 109 2.27 -0.81 9.02
C LEU A 109 1.54 -1.99 9.65
N SER A 110 1.63 -2.12 10.97
CA SER A 110 0.92 -3.17 11.71
C SER A 110 -0.59 -3.05 11.54
N SER A 111 -1.14 -1.83 11.56
CA SER A 111 -2.56 -1.59 11.29
C SER A 111 -2.96 -1.97 9.86
N LEU A 112 -2.14 -1.63 8.85
CA LEU A 112 -2.40 -2.05 7.47
C LEU A 112 -2.42 -3.58 7.32
N GLY A 113 -1.43 -4.26 7.91
CA GLY A 113 -1.37 -5.73 7.91
C GLY A 113 -2.59 -6.37 8.57
N PHE A 114 -3.02 -5.83 9.71
CA PHE A 114 -4.22 -6.32 10.41
C PHE A 114 -5.49 -6.14 9.57
N LEU A 115 -5.64 -4.99 8.90
CA LEU A 115 -6.77 -4.74 7.99
C LEU A 115 -6.79 -5.72 6.81
N MET A 116 -5.63 -6.04 6.22
CA MET A 116 -5.55 -7.04 5.15
C MET A 116 -5.96 -8.44 5.62
N ILE A 117 -5.54 -8.85 6.82
CA ILE A 117 -5.92 -10.16 7.37
C ILE A 117 -7.43 -10.23 7.59
N ILE A 118 -8.03 -9.20 8.20
CA ILE A 118 -9.48 -9.16 8.41
C ILE A 118 -10.23 -9.14 7.08
N GLY A 119 -9.82 -8.28 6.15
CA GLY A 119 -10.43 -8.16 4.83
C GLY A 119 -10.35 -9.47 4.04
N GLY A 120 -9.19 -10.13 4.07
CA GLY A 120 -8.97 -11.42 3.44
C GLY A 120 -9.85 -12.53 4.03
N ASN A 121 -9.96 -12.60 5.36
CA ASN A 121 -10.83 -13.58 6.02
C ASN A 121 -12.30 -13.37 5.67
N LYS A 122 -12.78 -12.12 5.71
CA LYS A 122 -14.17 -11.82 5.32
C LYS A 122 -14.44 -12.09 3.83
N ASN A 123 -13.48 -11.80 2.96
CA ASN A 123 -13.62 -12.07 1.53
C ASN A 123 -13.72 -13.58 1.25
N ARG A 124 -12.92 -14.41 1.95
CA ARG A 124 -13.02 -15.87 1.88
C ARG A 124 -14.39 -16.38 2.32
N GLU A 125 -14.92 -15.84 3.42
CA GLU A 125 -16.27 -16.18 3.90
C GLU A 125 -17.34 -15.82 2.87
N LYS A 126 -17.25 -14.63 2.25
CA LYS A 126 -18.16 -14.19 1.18
C LYS A 126 -18.13 -15.12 -0.03
N ILE A 127 -16.93 -15.49 -0.50
CA ILE A 127 -16.75 -16.42 -1.62
C ILE A 127 -17.31 -17.81 -1.27
N SER A 128 -17.08 -18.29 -0.05
CA SER A 128 -17.61 -19.59 0.39
C SER A 128 -19.14 -19.62 0.35
N LYS A 129 -19.80 -18.56 0.86
CA LYS A 129 -21.26 -18.43 0.84
C LYS A 129 -21.80 -18.33 -0.59
N GLN A 130 -21.16 -17.57 -1.46
CA GLN A 130 -21.57 -17.48 -2.88
C GLN A 130 -21.51 -18.84 -3.58
N ARG A 131 -20.42 -19.60 -3.38
CA ARG A 131 -20.27 -20.96 -3.96
C ARG A 131 -21.30 -21.95 -3.42
N GLU A 132 -21.69 -21.82 -2.16
CA GLU A 132 -22.72 -22.66 -1.56
C GLU A 132 -24.10 -22.37 -2.16
N ILE A 133 -24.46 -21.09 -2.31
CA ILE A 133 -25.71 -20.67 -2.98
C ILE A 133 -25.75 -21.18 -4.43
N GLU A 134 -24.68 -20.98 -5.20
CA GLU A 134 -24.59 -21.47 -6.58
C GLU A 134 -24.70 -23.00 -6.69
N ARG A 135 -24.21 -23.73 -5.69
CA ARG A 135 -24.33 -25.20 -5.63
C ARG A 135 -25.79 -25.61 -5.38
N ILE A 136 -26.46 -24.96 -4.44
CA ILE A 136 -27.87 -25.23 -4.11
C ILE A 136 -28.76 -24.92 -5.33
N GLU A 137 -28.55 -23.78 -5.98
CA GLU A 137 -29.31 -23.37 -7.18
C GLU A 137 -29.09 -24.33 -8.35
N LYS A 138 -27.87 -24.86 -8.53
CA LYS A 138 -27.63 -25.92 -9.51
C LYS A 138 -28.42 -27.18 -9.17
N LEU A 139 -28.41 -27.64 -7.93
CA LEU A 139 -29.11 -28.86 -7.50
C LEU A 139 -30.63 -28.74 -7.65
N SER A 140 -31.23 -27.59 -7.33
CA SER A 140 -32.68 -27.38 -7.47
C SER A 140 -33.15 -27.29 -8.92
N ASN A 141 -32.26 -27.00 -9.88
CA ASN A 141 -32.59 -26.96 -11.31
C ASN A 141 -32.52 -28.34 -11.99
N TYR A 142 -32.11 -29.40 -11.27
CA TYR A 142 -32.07 -30.78 -11.76
C TYR A 142 -33.19 -31.68 -11.18
N GLU A 143 -34.03 -31.16 -10.28
CA GLU A 143 -35.27 -31.79 -9.79
C GLU A 143 -36.48 -31.28 -10.58
#